data_AF-A0A931QKB4-F1
#
_entry.id   AF-A0A931QKB4-F1
#
_cell.length_a   1.000
_cell.length_b   1.000
_cell.length_c   1.000
_cell.angle_alpha   90.00
_cell.angle_beta   90.00
_cell.angle_gamma   90.00
#
_symmetry.space_group_name_H-M   'P 1'
#
loop_
_entity.id
_entity.type
_entity.pdbx_description
1 polymer ?
#
loop_
_entity_poly.entity_id
_entity_poly.type
_entity_poly.pdbx_seq_one_letter_code
_entity_poly.pdbx_strand_id
1 'polypeptide(L)'
;MKSRLPASPAHEHKAQAKKSIGCMVVTCSDTRTEESDASGRAIRDLLDREGHAVRLYRIVKDDPEPIRRAIEEGIATPAVEAILINGGTGLAKRDVAFETV
;
A
#
# COMPACT_ATOMS: atom_id res chain seq x y z
N MET A 1 -28.45 6.06 41.41
CA MET A 1 -27.17 6.54 40.86
C MET A 1 -26.34 5.36 40.39
N LYS A 2 -26.28 5.10 39.08
CA LYS A 2 -25.19 4.33 38.44
C LYS A 2 -24.78 5.11 37.20
N SER A 3 -23.59 5.69 37.28
CA SER A 3 -22.94 6.51 36.26
C SER A 3 -22.73 5.70 34.98
N ARG A 4 -23.19 6.25 33.84
CA ARG A 4 -22.90 5.71 32.50
C ARG A 4 -21.57 6.32 32.08
N LEU A 5 -20.52 5.51 32.05
CA LEU A 5 -19.24 5.92 31.46
C LEU A 5 -19.46 6.25 29.97
N PRO A 6 -18.88 7.36 29.44
CA PRO A 6 -18.94 7.62 28.01
C PRO A 6 -18.12 6.56 27.25
N ALA A 7 -18.70 6.02 26.17
CA ALA A 7 -17.99 5.14 25.24
C ALA A 7 -16.80 5.90 24.62
N SER A 8 -15.66 5.23 24.46
CA SER A 8 -14.44 5.87 23.99
C SER A 8 -14.53 6.32 22.52
N PRO A 9 -13.82 7.40 22.12
CA PRO A 9 -13.87 7.98 20.76
C PRO A 9 -13.43 7.03 19.63
N ALA A 10 -12.82 5.89 19.97
CA ALA A 10 -12.29 4.93 19.00
C ALA A 10 -13.38 4.25 18.16
N HIS A 11 -14.65 4.28 18.59
CA HIS A 11 -15.75 3.63 17.88
C HIS A 11 -16.46 4.53 16.85
N GLU A 12 -16.31 5.86 16.91
CA GLU A 12 -17.06 6.77 16.03
C GLU A 12 -16.42 6.99 14.65
N HIS A 13 -15.17 6.56 14.43
CA HIS A 13 -14.48 6.82 13.17
C HIS A 13 -14.76 5.78 12.06
N LYS A 14 -15.42 4.65 12.35
CA LYS A 14 -15.69 3.59 11.35
C LYS A 14 -16.89 3.87 10.45
N ALA A 15 -17.73 4.86 10.77
CA ALA A 15 -19.01 5.07 10.09
C ALA A 15 -18.94 5.91 8.81
N GLN A 16 -17.78 6.48 8.46
CA GLN A 16 -17.61 7.39 7.32
C GLN A 16 -16.46 7.01 6.35
N ALA A 17 -15.88 5.82 6.47
CA ALA A 17 -14.85 5.38 5.54
C ALA A 17 -15.43 5.24 4.12
N LYS A 18 -14.72 5.76 3.10
CA LYS A 18 -15.06 5.55 1.68
C LYS A 18 -15.27 4.06 1.42
N LYS A 19 -16.40 3.72 0.78
CA LYS A 19 -16.84 2.34 0.51
C LYS A 19 -15.88 1.56 -0.41
N SER A 20 -15.01 2.28 -1.12
CA SER A 20 -13.96 1.78 -2.00
C SER A 20 -12.98 2.94 -2.25
N ILE A 21 -11.70 2.63 -2.43
CA ILE A 21 -10.69 3.59 -2.86
C ILE A 21 -9.84 2.97 -3.96
N GLY A 22 -9.23 3.82 -4.79
CA GLY A 22 -8.22 3.39 -5.75
C GLY A 22 -6.84 3.22 -5.11
N CYS A 23 -6.21 2.08 -5.34
CA CYS A 23 -4.92 1.72 -4.77
C CYS A 23 -3.86 1.51 -5.87
N MET A 24 -2.62 1.80 -5.54
CA MET A 24 -1.44 1.36 -6.28
C MET A 24 -0.67 0.33 -5.45
N VAL A 25 -0.21 -0.73 -6.09
CA VAL A 25 0.65 -1.75 -5.46
C VAL A 25 2.03 -1.70 -6.10
N VAL A 26 3.06 -1.54 -5.28
CA VAL A 26 4.47 -1.53 -5.70
C VAL A 26 5.20 -2.66 -5.00
N THR A 27 5.82 -3.53 -5.79
CA THR A 27 6.71 -4.59 -5.30
C THR A 27 8.15 -4.20 -5.60
N CYS A 28 8.96 -3.98 -4.57
CA CYS A 28 10.39 -3.73 -4.66
C CYS A 28 11.13 -5.07 -4.67
N SER A 29 11.73 -5.44 -5.81
CA SER A 29 12.52 -6.66 -5.93
C SER A 29 13.43 -6.67 -7.17
N ASP A 30 14.64 -7.16 -6.99
CA ASP A 30 15.57 -7.41 -8.10
C ASP A 30 15.22 -8.65 -8.93
N THR A 31 14.49 -9.61 -8.36
CA THR A 31 14.32 -10.95 -8.94
C THR A 31 12.89 -11.32 -9.29
N ARG A 32 11.90 -10.57 -8.80
CA ARG A 32 10.49 -10.86 -9.08
C ARG A 32 10.09 -10.44 -10.49
N THR A 33 9.14 -11.21 -11.00
CA THR A 33 8.36 -10.97 -12.21
C THR A 33 6.88 -10.98 -11.82
N GLU A 34 5.98 -10.60 -12.72
CA GLU A 34 4.55 -10.62 -12.42
C GLU A 34 4.03 -12.03 -12.08
N GLU A 35 4.61 -13.08 -12.66
CA GLU A 35 4.26 -14.47 -12.36
C GLU A 35 4.72 -14.86 -10.96
N SER A 36 5.93 -14.47 -10.58
CA SER A 36 6.59 -14.88 -9.33
C SER A 36 6.31 -13.97 -8.13
N ASP A 37 5.66 -12.82 -8.34
CA ASP A 37 5.29 -11.88 -7.28
C ASP A 37 4.05 -12.33 -6.47
N ALA A 38 4.29 -13.28 -5.56
CA ALA A 38 3.25 -13.79 -4.67
C ALA A 38 2.70 -12.72 -3.71
N SER A 39 3.56 -11.85 -3.17
CA SER A 39 3.16 -10.80 -2.23
C SER A 39 2.29 -9.73 -2.91
N GLY A 40 2.73 -9.21 -4.06
CA GLY A 40 1.93 -8.26 -4.82
C GLY A 40 0.63 -8.87 -5.33
N ARG A 41 0.60 -10.16 -5.69
CA ARG A 41 -0.66 -10.87 -6.00
C ARG A 41 -1.58 -10.92 -4.78
N ALA A 42 -1.08 -11.36 -3.62
CA ALA A 42 -1.87 -11.46 -2.40
C ALA A 42 -2.45 -10.10 -1.96
N ILE A 43 -1.67 -9.02 -2.08
CA ILE A 43 -2.15 -7.66 -1.79
C ILE A 43 -3.28 -7.25 -2.75
N ARG A 44 -3.09 -7.47 -4.07
CA ARG A 44 -4.12 -7.15 -5.08
C ARG A 44 -5.42 -7.94 -4.83
N ASP A 45 -5.30 -9.24 -4.54
CA ASP A 45 -6.45 -10.11 -4.26
C ASP A 45 -7.19 -9.67 -2.99
N LEU A 46 -6.46 -9.28 -1.94
CA LEU A 46 -7.07 -8.77 -0.71
C LEU A 46 -7.79 -7.44 -0.96
N LEU A 47 -7.17 -6.51 -1.69
CA LEU A 47 -7.79 -5.23 -2.03
C LEU A 47 -9.08 -5.44 -2.82
N ASP A 48 -9.06 -6.30 -3.83
CA ASP A 48 -10.24 -6.61 -4.64
C ASP A 48 -11.35 -7.24 -3.79
N ARG A 49 -11.00 -8.22 -2.94
CA ARG A 49 -11.96 -8.89 -2.04
C ARG A 49 -12.64 -7.94 -1.06
N GLU A 50 -11.91 -6.94 -0.56
CA GLU A 50 -12.48 -5.92 0.34
C GLU A 50 -13.15 -4.75 -0.41
N GLY A 51 -13.22 -4.83 -1.75
CA GLY A 51 -13.95 -3.88 -2.61
C GLY A 51 -13.14 -2.65 -3.04
N HIS A 52 -11.83 -2.64 -2.86
CA HIS A 52 -10.93 -1.59 -3.35
C HIS A 52 -10.48 -1.87 -4.77
N ALA A 53 -10.17 -0.82 -5.54
CA ALA A 53 -9.76 -0.96 -6.93
C ALA A 53 -8.25 -0.78 -7.09
N VAL A 54 -7.54 -1.78 -7.60
CA VAL A 54 -6.12 -1.62 -7.97
C VAL A 54 -6.03 -0.85 -9.29
N ARG A 55 -5.59 0.40 -9.25
CA ARG A 55 -5.44 1.28 -10.41
C ARG A 55 -4.10 1.12 -11.10
N LEU A 56 -3.06 0.86 -10.32
CA LEU A 56 -1.70 0.68 -10.81
C LEU A 56 -1.02 -0.45 -10.07
N TYR A 57 -0.16 -1.16 -10.79
CA TYR A 57 0.72 -2.19 -10.25
C TYR A 57 2.10 -2.05 -10.89
N ARG A 58 3.15 -2.07 -10.07
CA ARG A 58 4.54 -1.96 -10.50
C ARG A 58 5.41 -2.96 -9.75
N ILE A 59 6.33 -3.59 -10.47
CA ILE A 59 7.51 -4.20 -9.86
C ILE A 59 8.69 -3.28 -10.19
N VAL A 60 9.41 -2.84 -9.17
CA VAL A 60 10.58 -1.96 -9.31
C VAL A 60 11.81 -2.63 -8.71
N LYS A 61 13.00 -2.24 -9.19
CA LYS A 61 14.25 -2.66 -8.57
C LYS A 61 14.37 -2.11 -7.16
N ASP A 62 15.12 -2.81 -6.33
CA ASP A 62 15.30 -2.45 -4.92
C ASP A 62 16.36 -1.34 -4.77
N ASP A 63 16.06 -0.21 -5.39
CA ASP A 63 16.91 0.98 -5.47
C ASP A 63 16.04 2.24 -5.23
N PRO A 64 16.59 3.33 -4.64
CA PRO A 64 15.78 4.50 -4.27
C PRO A 64 15.07 5.17 -5.45
N GLU A 65 15.75 5.27 -6.59
CA GLU A 65 15.28 6.05 -7.73
C GLU A 65 14.09 5.38 -8.47
N PRO A 66 14.12 4.07 -8.77
CA PRO A 66 12.93 3.34 -9.25
C PRO A 66 11.73 3.44 -8.31
N ILE A 67 11.97 3.35 -6.99
CA ILE A 67 10.91 3.46 -5.98
C ILE A 67 10.30 4.87 -5.99
N ARG A 68 11.14 5.92 -5.97
CA ARG A 68 10.70 7.32 -6.05
C ARG A 68 9.85 7.58 -7.29
N ARG A 69 10.29 7.11 -8.46
CA ARG A 69 9.52 7.28 -9.71
C ARG A 69 8.16 6.59 -9.68
N ALA A 70 8.07 5.40 -9.10
CA ALA A 70 6.80 4.71 -8.94
C ALA A 70 5.86 5.46 -7.98
N ILE A 71 6.41 6.04 -6.90
CA ILE A 71 5.63 6.88 -5.97
C ILE A 71 5.13 8.14 -6.67
N GLU A 72 6.00 8.84 -7.41
CA GLU A 72 5.64 10.03 -8.19
C GLU A 72 4.56 9.74 -9.24
N GLU A 73 4.64 8.59 -9.92
CA GLU A 73 3.58 8.11 -10.82
C GLU A 73 2.25 7.91 -10.09
N GLY A 74 2.29 7.30 -8.89
CA GLY A 74 1.12 7.14 -8.04
C GLY A 74 0.50 8.47 -7.63
N ILE A 75 1.32 9.43 -7.15
CA ILE A 75 0.89 10.77 -6.75
C ILE A 75 0.28 11.54 -7.94
N ALA A 76 0.87 11.41 -9.12
CA ALA A 76 0.39 12.07 -10.34
C ALA A 76 -0.89 11.46 -10.92
N THR A 77 -1.34 10.30 -10.40
CA THR A 77 -2.51 9.58 -10.90
C THR A 77 -3.74 9.90 -10.04
N PRO A 78 -4.72 10.71 -10.51
CA PRO A 78 -5.85 11.13 -9.66
C PRO A 78 -6.75 10.00 -9.16
N ALA A 79 -6.71 8.84 -9.82
CA ALA A 79 -7.47 7.67 -9.42
C ALA A 79 -6.79 6.87 -8.28
N VAL A 80 -5.51 7.14 -7.97
CA VAL A 80 -4.77 6.49 -6.89
C VAL A 80 -4.92 7.34 -5.62
N GLU A 81 -5.52 6.74 -4.60
CA GLU A 81 -5.78 7.35 -3.30
C GLU A 81 -4.87 6.76 -2.20
N ALA A 82 -4.32 5.56 -2.43
CA ALA A 82 -3.37 4.90 -1.54
C ALA A 82 -2.28 4.17 -2.35
N ILE A 83 -1.03 4.21 -1.87
CA ILE A 83 0.10 3.46 -2.44
C ILE A 83 0.57 2.45 -1.40
N LEU A 84 0.59 1.16 -1.76
CA LEU A 84 1.08 0.07 -0.92
C LEU A 84 2.40 -0.42 -1.50
N ILE A 85 3.48 -0.33 -0.72
CA ILE A 85 4.82 -0.77 -1.11
C ILE A 85 5.17 -2.01 -0.30
N ASN A 86 5.73 -3.03 -0.95
CA ASN A 86 6.20 -4.26 -0.31
C ASN A 86 7.56 -4.70 -0.86
N GLY A 87 8.37 -5.38 -0.05
CA GLY A 87 9.77 -5.69 -0.38
C GLY A 87 10.73 -4.54 -0.04
N GLY A 88 12.04 -4.80 -0.09
CA GLY A 88 13.09 -3.78 0.12
C GLY A 88 13.33 -3.30 1.56
N THR A 89 12.87 -4.08 2.56
CA THR A 89 13.02 -3.77 4.01
C THR A 89 13.99 -4.70 4.74
N GLY A 90 14.89 -5.39 4.02
CA GLY A 90 15.91 -6.23 4.63
C GLY A 90 16.93 -5.43 5.46
N LEU A 91 17.90 -6.14 6.05
CA LEU A 91 18.99 -5.56 6.85
C LEU A 91 20.27 -5.31 6.02
N ALA A 92 20.21 -5.47 4.69
CA ALA A 92 21.35 -5.21 3.84
C ALA A 92 21.51 -3.70 3.59
N LYS A 93 22.75 -3.24 3.35
CA LYS A 93 23.06 -1.82 3.03
C LYS A 93 22.27 -1.20 1.88
N ARG A 94 21.51 -2.00 1.12
CA ARG A 94 20.72 -1.59 -0.05
C ARG A 94 19.21 -1.48 0.23
N ASP A 95 18.76 -1.89 1.40
CA ASP A 95 17.34 -1.84 1.77
C ASP A 95 16.92 -0.41 2.14
N VAL A 96 16.28 0.28 1.20
CA VAL A 96 16.01 1.74 1.25
C VAL A 96 14.53 2.08 1.34
N ALA A 97 13.64 1.07 1.43
CA ALA A 97 12.20 1.30 1.47
C ALA A 97 11.78 2.18 2.66
N PHE A 98 12.52 2.13 3.78
CA PHE A 98 12.28 3.00 4.93
C PHE A 98 12.80 4.44 4.75
N GLU A 99 13.89 4.65 4.03
CA GLU A 99 14.48 6.00 3.85
C GLU A 99 13.79 6.81 2.74
N THR A 100 12.95 6.17 1.94
CA THR A 100 12.35 6.75 0.73
C THR A 100 10.89 7.17 0.90
N VAL A 101 10.18 6.63 1.91
CA VAL A 101 8.73 6.82 2.12
C VAL A 101 8.44 7.73 3.31
#